data_AF-A0A2R9UEV9-F1
#
_entry.id   AF-A0A2R9UEV9-F1
#
_cell.length_a   1.000
_cell.length_b   1.000
_cell.length_c   1.000
_cell.angle_alpha   90.00
_cell.angle_beta   90.00
_cell.angle_gamma   90.00
#
_symmetry.space_group_name_H-M   'P 1'
#
loop_
_entity.id
_entity.type
_entity.pdbx_description
1 polymer ?
#
loop_
_entity_poly.entity_id
_entity_poly.type
_entity_poly.pdbx_seq_one_letter_code
_entity_poly.pdbx_strand_id
1 'polypeptide(L)'
;MLSNLSNPIWWKDAALRAAYTALAIALPYLGAATLNAVPWLTVALAAALGYVASLATSLAGLPEVEGVNLPWWLAAVERVVKTFAQSLVAGFVGATLITDVDWAFVLQAAALAALTSLVRLILETLPADPTKRAGYQPPSQEEVDAALSSPTARVVTDDEGRILFASPK
;
A
#
# COMPACT_ATOMS: atom_id res chain seq x y z
N MET A 1 3.33 -24.16 -1.02
CA MET A 1 3.95 -23.34 -2.09
C MET A 1 3.22 -23.47 -3.43
N LEU A 2 3.10 -24.66 -4.04
CA LEU A 2 2.40 -24.81 -5.34
C LEU A 2 0.89 -24.45 -5.29
N SER A 3 0.25 -24.56 -4.13
CA SER A 3 -1.15 -24.17 -3.90
C SER A 3 -1.41 -22.65 -4.04
N ASN A 4 -0.40 -21.81 -3.82
CA ASN A 4 -0.53 -20.35 -3.92
C ASN A 4 -0.57 -19.89 -5.39
N LEU A 5 0.09 -20.63 -6.29
CA LEU A 5 0.16 -20.31 -7.72
C LEU A 5 -1.18 -20.45 -8.44
N SER A 6 -2.08 -21.29 -7.92
CA SER A 6 -3.44 -21.46 -8.42
C SER A 6 -4.45 -20.50 -7.77
N ASN A 7 -4.05 -19.71 -6.78
CA ASN A 7 -4.95 -18.82 -6.05
C ASN A 7 -4.98 -17.42 -6.68
N PRO A 8 -6.12 -16.97 -7.26
CA PRO A 8 -6.23 -15.66 -7.89
C PRO A 8 -6.11 -14.50 -6.89
N ILE A 9 -6.47 -14.69 -5.63
CA ILE A 9 -6.35 -13.68 -4.58
C ILE A 9 -4.88 -13.41 -4.28
N TRP A 10 -4.07 -14.47 -4.19
CA TRP A 10 -2.63 -14.37 -3.97
C TRP A 10 -1.94 -13.57 -5.10
N TRP A 11 -2.28 -13.86 -6.36
CA TRP A 11 -1.72 -13.13 -7.51
C TRP A 11 -2.08 -11.66 -7.50
N LYS A 12 -3.34 -11.34 -7.18
CA LYS A 12 -3.80 -9.95 -7.07
C LYS A 12 -3.00 -9.20 -6.00
N ASP A 13 -2.86 -9.77 -4.80
CA ASP A 13 -2.19 -9.10 -3.68
C ASP A 13 -0.67 -9.00 -3.89
N ALA A 14 -0.04 -10.06 -4.43
CA ALA A 14 1.38 -10.05 -4.81
C ALA A 14 1.68 -9.02 -5.91
N ALA A 15 0.87 -8.98 -6.97
CA ALA A 15 1.03 -8.02 -8.06
C ALA A 15 0.82 -6.59 -7.59
N LEU A 16 -0.16 -6.36 -6.71
CA LEU A 16 -0.44 -5.06 -6.13
C LEU A 16 0.74 -4.57 -5.28
N ARG A 17 1.30 -5.43 -4.40
CA ARG A 17 2.50 -5.09 -3.63
C ARG A 17 3.68 -4.74 -4.54
N ALA A 18 3.92 -5.56 -5.56
CA ALA A 18 5.00 -5.34 -6.50
C ALA A 18 4.85 -4.02 -7.26
N ALA A 19 3.63 -3.67 -7.69
CA ALA A 19 3.34 -2.40 -8.33
C ALA A 19 3.64 -1.22 -7.39
N TYR A 20 3.24 -1.30 -6.13
CA TYR A 20 3.58 -0.26 -5.15
C TYR A 20 5.07 -0.13 -4.90
N THR A 21 5.82 -1.24 -4.84
CA THR A 21 7.28 -1.21 -4.74
C THR A 21 7.90 -0.52 -5.95
N ALA A 22 7.43 -0.83 -7.17
CA ALA A 22 7.89 -0.19 -8.39
C ALA A 22 7.66 1.32 -8.37
N LEU A 23 6.47 1.77 -7.93
CA LEU A 23 6.15 3.19 -7.76
C LEU A 23 7.02 3.86 -6.71
N ALA A 24 7.23 3.22 -5.55
CA ALA A 24 8.09 3.75 -4.49
C ALA A 24 9.54 3.92 -4.97
N ILE A 25 10.03 3.03 -5.83
CA ILE A 25 11.37 3.13 -6.42
C ILE A 25 11.42 4.18 -7.55
N ALA A 26 10.35 4.36 -8.32
CA ALA A 26 10.30 5.33 -9.42
C ALA A 26 10.16 6.78 -8.95
N LEU A 27 9.38 7.02 -7.88
CA LEU A 27 9.05 8.36 -7.37
C LEU A 27 10.26 9.29 -7.14
N PRO A 28 11.37 8.83 -6.51
CA PRO A 28 12.57 9.65 -6.32
C PRO A 28 13.15 10.20 -7.64
N TYR A 29 13.08 9.41 -8.72
CA TYR A 29 13.58 9.82 -10.03
C TYR A 29 12.73 10.90 -10.68
N LEU A 30 11.44 10.99 -10.35
CA LEU A 30 10.57 12.08 -10.82
C LEU A 30 11.00 13.42 -10.21
N GLY A 31 11.35 13.44 -8.92
CA GLY A 31 11.93 14.62 -8.28
C GLY A 31 13.25 15.02 -8.94
N ALA A 32 14.14 14.05 -9.17
CA ALA A 32 15.41 14.28 -9.84
C ALA A 32 15.27 14.79 -11.28
N ALA A 33 14.27 14.30 -12.03
CA ALA A 33 13.99 14.73 -13.40
C ALA A 33 13.57 16.20 -13.52
N THR A 34 13.14 16.84 -12.43
CA THR A 34 12.85 18.29 -12.42
C THR A 34 14.12 19.14 -12.28
N LEU A 35 15.20 18.57 -11.73
CA LEU A 35 16.46 19.24 -11.48
C LEU A 35 17.53 18.92 -12.53
N ASN A 36 17.44 17.74 -13.17
CA ASN A 36 18.43 17.23 -14.13
C ASN A 36 17.77 16.42 -15.26
N ALA A 37 18.48 16.23 -16.37
CA ALA A 37 18.07 15.33 -17.44
C ALA A 37 18.28 13.86 -17.05
N VAL A 38 17.26 13.25 -16.44
CA VAL A 38 17.28 11.82 -16.07
C VAL A 38 16.83 10.98 -17.27
N PRO A 39 17.61 9.96 -17.70
CA PRO A 39 17.17 9.05 -18.76
C PRO A 39 15.94 8.24 -18.32
N TRP A 40 14.80 8.40 -18.99
CA TRP A 40 13.56 7.69 -18.60
C TRP A 40 13.66 6.17 -18.61
N LEU A 41 14.56 5.62 -19.43
CA LEU A 41 14.84 4.18 -19.45
C LEU A 41 15.43 3.69 -18.12
N THR A 42 16.30 4.48 -17.45
CA THR A 42 16.87 4.06 -16.15
C THR A 42 15.79 4.03 -15.08
N VAL A 43 14.87 4.99 -15.10
CA VAL A 43 13.69 5.01 -14.20
C VAL A 43 12.82 3.77 -14.42
N ALA A 44 12.51 3.44 -15.67
CA ALA A 44 11.71 2.27 -16.01
C ALA A 44 12.38 0.96 -15.58
N LEU A 45 13.68 0.82 -15.81
CA LEU A 45 14.45 -0.37 -15.41
C LEU A 45 14.57 -0.50 -13.88
N ALA A 46 14.82 0.60 -13.17
CA ALA A 46 14.87 0.60 -11.71
C ALA A 46 13.51 0.17 -11.10
N ALA A 47 12.42 0.72 -11.63
CA ALA A 47 11.06 0.33 -11.22
C ALA A 47 10.78 -1.15 -11.54
N ALA A 48 11.18 -1.63 -12.71
CA ALA A 48 11.00 -3.02 -13.12
C ALA A 48 11.80 -4.00 -12.25
N LEU A 49 13.05 -3.67 -11.89
CA LEU A 49 13.84 -4.48 -10.95
C LEU A 49 13.17 -4.55 -9.58
N GLY A 50 12.68 -3.41 -9.08
CA GLY A 50 11.91 -3.34 -7.84
C GLY A 50 10.66 -4.23 -7.87
N TYR A 51 9.90 -4.17 -8.97
CA TYR A 51 8.73 -4.99 -9.21
C TYR A 51 9.07 -6.49 -9.16
N VAL A 52 10.07 -6.93 -9.93
CA VAL A 52 10.50 -8.34 -10.00
C VAL A 52 11.03 -8.81 -8.65
N ALA A 53 11.84 -8.00 -7.97
CA ALA A 53 12.34 -8.34 -6.64
C ALA A 53 11.19 -8.49 -5.62
N SER A 54 10.18 -7.61 -5.67
CA SER A 54 9.00 -7.69 -4.82
C SER A 54 8.17 -8.96 -5.10
N LEU A 55 7.93 -9.29 -6.37
CA LEU A 55 7.29 -10.55 -6.75
C LEU A 55 8.10 -11.77 -6.29
N ALA A 56 9.42 -11.77 -6.47
CA ALA A 56 10.28 -12.87 -6.04
C ALA A 56 10.19 -13.08 -4.52
N THR A 57 10.20 -12.00 -3.74
CA THR A 57 10.03 -12.11 -2.27
C THR A 57 8.62 -12.55 -1.87
N SER A 58 7.60 -12.26 -2.68
CA SER A 58 6.22 -12.71 -2.45
C SER A 58 6.09 -14.23 -2.50
N LEU A 59 6.98 -14.90 -3.24
CA LEU A 59 7.02 -16.36 -3.29
C LEU A 59 7.48 -16.98 -1.97
N ALA A 60 8.32 -16.27 -1.21
CA ALA A 60 8.81 -16.73 0.10
C ALA A 60 7.73 -16.64 1.20
N GLY A 61 6.66 -15.89 0.97
CA GLY A 61 5.54 -15.74 1.90
C GLY A 61 4.77 -14.47 1.63
N LEU A 62 3.47 -14.48 1.92
CA LEU A 62 2.58 -13.36 1.67
C LEU A 62 1.80 -13.02 2.94
N PRO A 63 2.25 -12.04 3.74
CA PRO A 63 1.63 -11.71 5.02
C PRO A 63 0.13 -11.38 4.94
N GLU A 64 -0.31 -10.81 3.81
CA GLU A 64 -1.68 -10.38 3.59
C GLU A 64 -2.65 -11.56 3.39
N VAL A 65 -2.15 -12.73 2.97
CA VAL A 65 -2.95 -13.95 2.75
C VAL A 65 -2.73 -14.97 3.87
N GLU A 66 -1.51 -15.04 4.40
CA GLU A 66 -1.11 -16.05 5.39
C GLU A 66 -1.37 -15.59 6.83
N GLY A 67 -1.47 -14.27 7.04
CA GLY A 67 -1.58 -13.67 8.36
C GLY A 67 -0.25 -13.70 9.11
N VAL A 68 0.16 -12.56 9.66
CA VAL A 68 1.44 -12.44 10.39
C VAL A 68 1.21 -11.94 11.80
N ASN A 69 1.73 -12.68 12.79
CA ASN A 69 1.79 -12.29 14.20
C ASN A 69 3.11 -11.56 14.50
N LEU A 70 3.38 -10.43 13.83
CA LEU A 70 4.49 -9.53 14.19
C LEU A 70 3.95 -8.23 14.78
N PRO A 71 4.64 -7.63 15.77
CA PRO A 71 4.37 -6.26 16.16
C PRO A 71 4.45 -5.32 14.96
N TRP A 72 3.48 -4.41 14.84
CA TRP A 72 3.35 -3.51 13.69
C TRP A 72 4.63 -2.72 13.39
N TRP A 73 5.37 -2.31 14.44
CA TRP A 73 6.60 -1.52 14.31
C TRP A 73 7.73 -2.33 13.69
N LEU A 74 7.82 -3.63 13.99
CA LEU A 74 8.84 -4.50 13.41
C LEU A 74 8.53 -4.78 11.94
N ALA A 75 7.25 -5.00 11.61
CA ALA A 75 6.79 -5.09 10.22
C ALA A 75 7.04 -3.78 9.44
N ALA A 76 6.90 -2.63 10.11
CA ALA A 76 7.23 -1.33 9.54
C ALA A 76 8.71 -1.23 9.17
N VAL A 77 9.59 -1.55 10.12
CA VAL A 77 11.05 -1.52 9.92
C VAL A 77 11.47 -2.48 8.81
N GLU A 78 10.95 -3.71 8.82
CA GLU A 78 11.26 -4.71 7.79
C GLU A 78 10.92 -4.20 6.39
N ARG A 79 9.74 -3.60 6.20
CA ARG A 79 9.32 -3.09 4.89
C ARG A 79 10.17 -1.90 4.43
N VAL A 80 10.49 -0.98 5.34
CA VAL A 80 11.35 0.17 5.03
C VAL A 80 12.74 -0.29 4.61
N VAL A 81 13.34 -1.22 5.36
CA VAL A 81 14.68 -1.78 5.05
C VAL A 81 14.67 -2.55 3.72
N LYS A 82 13.65 -3.38 3.46
CA LYS A 82 13.52 -4.09 2.18
C LYS A 82 13.40 -3.12 1.01
N THR A 83 12.57 -2.09 1.14
CA THR A 83 12.38 -1.08 0.08
C THR A 83 13.68 -0.31 -0.16
N PHE A 84 14.38 0.08 0.91
CA PHE A 84 15.70 0.72 0.81
C PHE A 84 16.69 -0.18 0.05
N ALA A 85 16.82 -1.45 0.45
CA ALA A 85 17.74 -2.38 -0.20
C ALA A 85 17.38 -2.65 -1.67
N GLN A 86 16.09 -2.82 -1.97
CA GLN A 86 15.62 -3.01 -3.35
C GLN A 86 15.92 -1.77 -4.22
N SER A 87 15.71 -0.57 -3.69
CA SER A 87 16.00 0.68 -4.40
C SER A 87 17.51 0.90 -4.57
N LEU A 88 18.31 0.56 -3.55
CA LEU A 88 19.78 0.61 -3.60
C LEU A 88 20.32 -0.30 -4.71
N VAL A 89 19.83 -1.55 -4.79
CA VAL A 89 20.21 -2.49 -5.86
C VAL A 89 19.75 -2.00 -7.23
N ALA A 90 18.56 -1.40 -7.32
CA ALA A 90 18.07 -0.82 -8.56
C ALA A 90 18.92 0.38 -9.04
N GLY A 91 19.61 1.07 -8.13
CA GLY A 91 20.52 2.17 -8.45
C GLY A 91 21.77 1.78 -9.24
N PHE A 92 22.11 0.48 -9.31
CA PHE A 92 23.24 0.00 -10.12
C PHE A 92 22.90 -0.14 -11.62
N VAL A 93 21.66 0.12 -12.03
CA VAL A 93 21.25 0.00 -13.43
C VAL A 93 22.12 0.89 -14.33
N GLY A 94 22.80 0.26 -15.29
CA GLY A 94 23.64 0.93 -16.28
C GLY A 94 25.08 1.18 -15.83
N ALA A 95 25.43 0.93 -14.57
CA ALA A 95 26.81 1.00 -14.10
C ALA A 95 27.58 -0.27 -14.49
N THR A 96 28.75 -0.10 -15.10
CA THR A 96 29.66 -1.21 -15.45
C THR A 96 30.61 -1.55 -14.32
N LEU A 97 31.09 -0.52 -13.59
CA LEU A 97 31.95 -0.66 -12.43
C LEU A 97 31.30 -0.01 -11.21
N ILE A 98 31.69 -0.47 -10.02
CA ILE A 98 31.20 0.09 -8.74
C ILE A 98 31.63 1.55 -8.54
N THR A 99 32.71 1.97 -9.20
CA THR A 99 33.22 3.34 -9.21
C THR A 99 32.42 4.27 -10.11
N ASP A 100 31.66 3.72 -11.07
CA ASP A 100 30.83 4.50 -12.00
C ASP A 100 29.48 4.86 -11.38
N VAL A 101 29.18 4.34 -10.18
CA VAL A 101 27.94 4.56 -9.46
C VAL A 101 27.96 5.93 -8.81
N ASP A 102 26.96 6.76 -9.12
CA ASP A 102 26.68 7.98 -8.35
C ASP A 102 26.06 7.60 -7.00
N TRP A 103 26.92 7.36 -6.01
CA TRP A 103 26.51 6.95 -4.67
C TRP A 103 25.63 7.98 -3.96
N ALA A 104 25.85 9.27 -4.21
CA ALA A 104 25.04 10.31 -3.60
C ALA A 104 23.60 10.22 -4.13
N PHE A 105 23.44 10.10 -5.45
CA PHE A 105 22.14 9.93 -6.07
C PHE A 105 21.45 8.63 -5.63
N VAL A 106 22.15 7.49 -5.69
CA VAL A 106 21.58 6.18 -5.37
C VAL A 106 21.12 6.10 -3.90
N LEU A 107 21.93 6.61 -2.95
CA LEU A 107 21.56 6.61 -1.54
C LEU A 107 20.37 7.52 -1.25
N GLN A 108 20.33 8.70 -1.90
CA GLN A 108 19.18 9.62 -1.79
C GLN A 108 17.90 8.99 -2.37
N ALA A 109 17.98 8.37 -3.55
CA ALA A 109 16.86 7.69 -4.16
C ALA A 109 16.33 6.55 -3.29
N ALA A 110 17.24 5.73 -2.73
CA ALA A 110 16.88 4.64 -1.83
C ALA A 110 16.23 5.12 -0.53
N ALA A 111 16.73 6.21 0.04
CA ALA A 111 16.13 6.83 1.22
C ALA A 111 14.72 7.37 0.94
N LEU A 112 14.51 8.06 -0.19
CA LEU A 112 13.20 8.58 -0.59
C LEU A 112 12.20 7.46 -0.89
N ALA A 113 12.64 6.35 -1.50
CA ALA A 113 11.80 5.18 -1.72
C ALA A 113 11.36 4.54 -0.39
N ALA A 114 12.30 4.41 0.56
CA ALA A 114 12.04 3.89 1.89
C ALA A 114 11.07 4.79 2.69
N LEU A 115 11.22 6.12 2.58
CA LEU A 115 10.29 7.09 3.17
C LEU A 115 8.90 7.00 2.54
N THR A 116 8.81 6.84 1.23
CA THR A 116 7.53 6.63 0.53
C THR A 116 6.81 5.39 1.05
N SER A 117 7.55 4.30 1.24
CA SER A 117 7.05 3.05 1.82
C SER A 117 6.58 3.22 3.27
N LEU A 118 7.29 4.04 4.06
CA LEU A 118 6.91 4.38 5.43
C LEU A 118 5.65 5.24 5.49
N VAL A 119 5.56 6.29 4.66
CA VAL A 119 4.38 7.16 4.59
C VAL A 119 3.16 6.34 4.19
N ARG A 120 3.29 5.49 3.17
CA ARG A 120 2.19 4.61 2.74
C ARG A 120 1.71 3.70 3.87
N LEU A 121 2.63 3.12 4.66
CA LEU A 121 2.23 2.35 5.85
C LEU A 121 1.41 3.20 6.81
N ILE A 122 1.89 4.39 7.14
CA ILE A 122 1.22 5.27 8.11
C ILE A 122 -0.19 5.60 7.59
N LEU A 123 -0.34 5.89 6.30
CA LEU A 123 -1.63 6.14 5.68
C LEU A 123 -2.58 4.93 5.76
N GLU A 124 -2.07 3.70 5.61
CA GLU A 124 -2.86 2.48 5.78
C GLU A 124 -3.33 2.27 7.24
N THR A 125 -2.61 2.83 8.22
CA THR A 125 -3.02 2.79 9.63
C THR A 125 -4.01 3.90 10.01
N LEU A 126 -4.22 4.90 9.16
CA LEU A 126 -5.23 5.91 9.41
C LEU A 126 -6.61 5.28 9.26
N PRO A 127 -7.56 5.54 10.20
CA PRO A 127 -8.94 5.08 10.06
C PRO A 127 -9.51 5.61 8.75
N ALA A 128 -9.75 4.71 7.80
CA ALA A 128 -10.37 5.07 6.54
C ALA A 128 -11.84 5.39 6.79
N ASP A 129 -12.18 6.67 6.64
CA ASP A 129 -13.55 7.21 6.58
C ASP A 129 -14.34 7.17 7.91
N PRO A 130 -14.77 8.33 8.47
CA PRO A 130 -15.64 8.36 9.65
C PRO A 130 -17.00 7.65 9.44
N THR A 131 -17.37 7.33 8.20
CA THR A 131 -18.59 6.55 7.88
C THR A 131 -18.39 5.03 8.00
N LYS A 132 -17.15 4.53 8.01
CA LYS A 132 -16.81 3.14 8.37
C LYS A 132 -16.41 3.06 9.84
N ARG A 133 -17.31 3.44 10.74
CA ARG A 133 -17.14 3.12 12.16
C ARG A 133 -17.04 1.59 12.30
N ALA A 134 -15.95 1.11 12.90
CA ALA A 134 -15.84 -0.28 13.32
C ALA A 134 -17.07 -0.63 14.19
N GLY A 135 -17.96 -1.46 13.66
CA GLY A 135 -19.20 -1.89 14.32
C GLY A 135 -20.48 -1.11 13.97
N TYR A 136 -20.45 -0.10 13.09
CA TYR A 136 -21.68 0.48 12.55
C TYR A 136 -22.18 -0.37 11.38
N GLN A 137 -23.09 -1.28 11.69
CA GLN A 137 -23.94 -1.92 10.69
C GLN A 137 -25.06 -0.91 10.37
N PRO A 138 -25.22 -0.45 9.12
CA PRO A 138 -26.40 0.32 8.77
C PRO A 138 -27.65 -0.52 9.09
N PRO A 139 -28.73 0.09 9.60
CA PRO A 139 -29.95 -0.65 9.93
C PRO A 139 -30.43 -1.39 8.68
N SER A 140 -30.81 -2.65 8.86
CA SER A 140 -31.39 -3.45 7.80
C SER A 140 -32.69 -2.81 7.30
N GLN A 141 -33.08 -3.08 6.06
CA GLN A 141 -34.31 -2.50 5.51
C GLN A 141 -35.54 -2.87 6.35
N GLU A 142 -35.56 -4.06 6.95
CA GLU A 142 -36.63 -4.48 7.87
C GLU A 142 -36.68 -3.61 9.14
N GLU A 143 -35.53 -3.23 9.71
CA GLU A 143 -35.46 -2.33 10.88
C GLU A 143 -35.86 -0.90 10.52
N VAL A 144 -35.51 -0.46 9.31
CA VAL A 144 -35.93 0.84 8.77
C VAL A 144 -37.46 0.87 8.58
N ASP A 145 -38.03 -0.15 7.96
CA ASP A 145 -39.48 -0.25 7.72
C ASP A 145 -40.27 -0.41 9.04
N ALA A 146 -39.73 -1.16 10.00
CA ALA A 146 -40.30 -1.30 11.34
C ALA A 146 -40.25 0.02 12.14
N ALA A 147 -39.20 0.81 11.98
CA ALA A 147 -39.12 2.13 12.60
C ALA A 147 -40.05 3.13 11.91
N LEU A 148 -40.11 3.16 10.58
CA LEU A 148 -40.98 4.07 9.83
C LEU A 148 -42.48 3.79 10.03
N SER A 149 -42.85 2.54 10.37
CA SER A 149 -44.22 2.16 10.71
C SER A 149 -44.61 2.44 12.17
N SER A 150 -43.65 2.75 13.04
CA SER A 150 -43.93 3.09 14.44
C SER A 150 -44.12 4.60 14.61
N PRO A 151 -45.28 5.06 15.16
CA PRO A 151 -45.56 6.48 15.35
C PRO A 151 -44.66 7.17 16.39
N THR A 152 -43.83 6.41 17.12
CA THR A 152 -42.93 6.91 18.17
C THR A 152 -41.46 6.64 17.89
N ALA A 153 -41.11 6.14 16.70
CA ALA A 153 -39.73 5.81 16.37
C ALA A 153 -38.81 7.03 16.37
N ARG A 154 -37.56 6.80 16.78
CA ARG A 154 -36.51 7.80 16.68
C ARG A 154 -35.63 7.47 15.48
N VAL A 155 -35.71 8.31 14.46
CA VAL A 155 -34.88 8.24 13.25
C VAL A 155 -33.83 9.35 13.31
N VAL A 156 -32.58 9.01 13.11
CA VAL A 156 -31.46 9.96 12.97
C VAL A 156 -30.98 9.89 11.53
N THR A 157 -30.89 11.02 10.84
CA THR A 157 -30.41 11.12 9.47
C THR A 157 -29.13 11.94 9.39
N ASP A 158 -28.33 11.71 8.34
CA ASP A 158 -27.23 12.60 7.98
C ASP A 158 -27.72 13.85 7.21
N ASP A 159 -26.79 14.74 6.89
CA ASP A 159 -27.04 15.98 6.14
C ASP A 159 -27.51 15.73 4.69
N GLU A 160 -27.35 14.49 4.19
CA GLU A 160 -27.81 14.05 2.87
C GLU A 160 -29.14 13.28 2.93
N GLY A 161 -29.73 13.15 4.11
CA GLY A 161 -31.02 12.50 4.33
C GLY A 161 -30.97 10.97 4.45
N ARG A 162 -29.79 10.36 4.58
CA ARG A 162 -29.65 8.90 4.79
C ARG A 162 -29.91 8.55 6.24
N ILE A 163 -30.63 7.45 6.49
CA ILE A 163 -30.95 6.99 7.85
C ILE A 163 -29.72 6.35 8.49
N LEU A 164 -29.24 6.97 9.57
CA LEU A 164 -28.09 6.54 10.36
C LEU A 164 -28.47 5.73 11.60
N PHE A 165 -29.68 5.90 12.11
CA PHE A 165 -30.16 5.14 13.26
C PHE A 165 -31.67 5.12 13.24
N ALA A 166 -32.25 3.94 13.43
CA ALA A 166 -33.68 3.75 13.50
C ALA A 166 -33.95 2.79 14.66
N SER A 167 -34.54 3.30 15.74
CA SER A 167 -34.96 2.45 16.87
C SER A 167 -36.47 2.58 17.02
N PRO A 168 -37.21 1.47 16.98
CA PRO A 168 -38.50 1.41 17.65
C PRO A 168 -38.19 1.60 19.15
N LYS A 169 -38.91 2.49 19.81
CA LYS A 169 -38.87 2.57 21.27
C LYS A 169 -39.57 1.36 21.88
#